data_AF-A0A392TUF2-F1
#
_entry.id   AF-A0A392TUF2-F1
#
_cell.length_a   1.000
_cell.length_b   1.000
_cell.length_c   1.000
_cell.angle_alpha   90.00
_cell.angle_beta   90.00
_cell.angle_gamma   90.00
#
_symmetry.space_group_name_H-M   'P 1'
#
loop_
_entity.id
_entity.type
_entity.pdbx_description
1 polymer ?
#
loop_
_entity_poly.entity_id
_entity_poly.type
_entity_poly.pdbx_seq_one_letter_code
_entity_poly.pdbx_strand_id
1 'polypeptide(L)'
;RTWKAVVKGWDHPKIQDANGGDTAELKPEEEWSNAEDTAGLGNSIALNTLFNGVDKNMFRLIKRCTVAKEAWEILKTTHEGTAKV
;
A
#
# COMPACT_ATOMS: atom_id res chain seq x y z
N ARG A 1 -8.13 12.25 0.08
CA ARG A 1 -8.63 10.89 -0.22
C ARG A 1 -7.49 9.87 -0.28
N THR A 2 -6.34 10.23 -0.85
CA THR A 2 -5.10 9.43 -0.95
C THR A 2 -4.37 9.17 0.37
N TRP A 3 -4.24 10.18 1.26
CA TRP A 3 -3.58 10.01 2.57
C TRP A 3 -4.19 8.89 3.43
N LYS A 4 -5.48 8.58 3.23
CA LYS A 4 -6.12 7.45 3.92
C LYS A 4 -5.47 6.10 3.57
N ALA A 5 -4.92 5.93 2.38
CA ALA A 5 -4.20 4.70 1.99
C ALA A 5 -2.90 4.53 2.78
N VAL A 6 -2.20 5.63 3.07
CA VAL A 6 -1.00 5.62 3.92
C VAL A 6 -1.35 5.26 5.37
N VAL A 7 -2.48 5.75 5.89
CA VAL A 7 -2.88 5.52 7.29
C VAL A 7 -3.52 4.12 7.48
N LYS A 8 -4.51 3.78 6.66
CA LYS A 8 -5.23 2.50 6.78
C LYS A 8 -4.40 1.33 6.25
N GLY A 9 -3.67 1.56 5.16
CA GLY A 9 -3.14 0.49 4.33
C GLY A 9 -4.12 0.16 3.21
N TRP A 10 -3.62 -0.60 2.24
CA TRP A 10 -4.41 -1.19 1.20
C TRP A 10 -4.06 -2.67 1.16
N ASP A 11 -5.10 -3.49 1.08
CA ASP A 11 -5.00 -4.92 0.88
C ASP A 11 -5.58 -5.24 -0.49
N HIS A 12 -4.89 -6.11 -1.23
CA HIS A 12 -5.37 -6.53 -2.52
C HIS A 12 -6.71 -7.27 -2.36
N PRO A 13 -7.76 -6.91 -3.12
CA PRO A 13 -9.03 -7.62 -3.12
C PRO A 13 -8.85 -9.12 -3.35
N LYS A 14 -9.61 -9.94 -2.61
CA LYS A 14 -9.60 -11.39 -2.71
C LYS A 14 -10.96 -11.91 -3.15
N ILE A 15 -10.96 -13.08 -3.77
CA ILE A 15 -12.20 -13.77 -4.12
C ILE A 15 -12.89 -14.18 -2.82
N GLN A 16 -14.20 -13.98 -2.72
CA GLN A 16 -14.98 -14.39 -1.56
C GLN A 16 -15.60 -15.76 -1.79
N ASP A 17 -15.62 -16.59 -0.74
CA ASP A 17 -16.32 -17.86 -0.75
C ASP A 17 -17.85 -17.68 -0.69
N ALA A 18 -18.59 -18.78 -0.80
CA ALA A 18 -20.06 -18.76 -0.76
C ALA A 18 -20.64 -18.21 0.57
N ASN A 19 -19.84 -18.13 1.64
CA ASN A 19 -20.23 -17.59 2.94
C ASN A 19 -19.77 -16.14 3.13
N GLY A 20 -19.17 -15.52 2.11
CA GLY A 20 -18.66 -14.15 2.14
C GLY A 20 -17.30 -13.98 2.82
N GLY A 21 -16.58 -15.07 3.08
CA GLY A 21 -15.22 -15.06 3.63
C GLY A 21 -14.16 -14.91 2.54
N ASP A 22 -13.11 -14.13 2.79
CA ASP A 22 -12.00 -13.98 1.84
C ASP A 22 -11.22 -15.29 1.69
N THR A 23 -11.01 -15.71 0.45
CA THR A 23 -10.15 -16.84 0.10
C THR A 23 -8.67 -16.43 0.06
N ALA A 24 -7.78 -17.38 -0.26
CA ALA A 24 -6.37 -17.08 -0.52
C ALA A 24 -6.12 -16.50 -1.93
N GLU A 25 -7.10 -16.60 -2.83
CA GLU A 25 -6.97 -16.19 -4.22
C GLU A 25 -7.23 -14.69 -4.38
N LEU A 26 -6.35 -14.01 -5.14
CA LEU A 26 -6.52 -12.61 -5.46
C LEU A 26 -7.61 -12.44 -6.52
N LYS A 27 -8.49 -11.47 -6.30
CA LYS A 27 -9.55 -11.13 -7.25
C LYS A 27 -8.93 -10.35 -8.43
N PRO A 28 -9.22 -10.72 -9.70
CA PRO A 28 -8.72 -9.97 -10.86
C PRO A 28 -9.24 -8.53 -10.87
N GLU A 29 -8.44 -7.59 -11.39
CA GLU A 29 -8.76 -6.15 -11.36
C GLU A 29 -10.09 -5.83 -12.07
N GLU A 30 -10.43 -6.57 -13.12
CA GLU A 30 -11.68 -6.39 -13.87
C GLU A 30 -12.94 -6.68 -13.06
N GLU A 31 -12.81 -7.44 -11.96
CA GLU A 31 -13.91 -7.81 -11.06
C GLU A 31 -13.97 -6.94 -9.79
N TRP A 32 -13.07 -5.96 -9.67
CA TRP A 32 -13.08 -5.07 -8.52
C TRP A 32 -14.36 -4.21 -8.51
N SER A 33 -14.91 -4.03 -7.32
CA SER A 33 -15.95 -3.03 -7.10
C SER A 33 -15.36 -1.63 -7.18
N ASN A 34 -16.21 -0.63 -7.47
CA ASN A 34 -15.81 0.78 -7.48
C ASN A 34 -15.08 1.23 -6.19
N ALA A 35 -15.42 0.62 -5.04
CA ALA A 35 -14.78 0.91 -3.76
C ALA A 35 -13.36 0.32 -3.67
N GLU A 36 -13.19 -0.92 -4.13
CA GLU A 36 -11.89 -1.59 -4.23
C GLU A 36 -10.96 -0.86 -5.22
N ASP A 37 -11.49 -0.50 -6.40
CA ASP A 37 -10.77 0.32 -7.40
C ASP A 37 -10.30 1.65 -6.83
N THR A 38 -11.20 2.37 -6.15
CA THR A 38 -10.86 3.66 -5.54
C THR A 38 -9.77 3.50 -4.48
N ALA A 39 -9.79 2.39 -3.72
CA ALA A 39 -8.78 2.10 -2.71
C ALA A 39 -7.42 1.75 -3.35
N GLY A 40 -7.42 0.88 -4.39
CA GLY A 40 -6.22 0.52 -5.15
C GLY A 40 -5.58 1.71 -5.83
N LEU A 41 -6.38 2.54 -6.51
CA LEU A 41 -5.92 3.81 -7.09
C LEU A 41 -5.33 4.74 -6.03
N GLY A 42 -5.98 4.84 -4.86
CA GLY A 42 -5.47 5.61 -3.73
C GLY A 42 -4.09 5.13 -3.26
N ASN A 43 -3.89 3.81 -3.18
CA ASN A 43 -2.61 3.20 -2.85
C ASN A 43 -1.53 3.52 -3.90
N SER A 44 -1.84 3.32 -5.19
CA SER A 44 -0.91 3.57 -6.30
C SER A 44 -0.47 5.03 -6.38
N ILE A 45 -1.40 5.99 -6.21
CA ILE A 45 -1.06 7.42 -6.18
C ILE A 45 -0.16 7.73 -4.98
N ALA A 46 -0.46 7.17 -3.81
CA ALA A 46 0.33 7.39 -2.61
C ALA A 46 1.75 6.84 -2.78
N LEU A 47 1.90 5.60 -3.25
CA LEU A 47 3.21 4.99 -3.53
C LEU A 47 4.01 5.78 -4.53
N ASN A 48 3.40 6.16 -5.67
CA ASN A 48 4.09 6.95 -6.67
C ASN A 48 4.55 8.30 -6.11
N THR A 49 3.73 8.93 -5.26
CA THR A 49 4.11 10.18 -4.58
C THR A 49 5.30 9.97 -3.64
N LEU A 50 5.31 8.89 -2.87
CA LEU A 50 6.44 8.55 -1.99
C LEU A 50 7.71 8.25 -2.80
N PHE A 51 7.61 7.47 -3.88
CA PHE A 51 8.74 7.10 -4.72
C PHE A 51 9.41 8.29 -5.38
N ASN A 52 8.63 9.25 -5.87
CA ASN A 52 9.14 10.46 -6.50
C ASN A 52 9.51 11.55 -5.48
N GLY A 53 9.03 11.46 -4.25
CA GLY A 53 9.23 12.47 -3.21
C GLY A 53 10.50 12.31 -2.38
N VAL A 54 11.24 11.22 -2.53
CA VAL A 54 12.42 10.90 -1.72
C VAL A 54 13.71 10.83 -2.56
N ASP A 55 14.87 10.94 -1.91
CA ASP A 55 16.16 10.78 -2.59
C ASP A 55 16.45 9.33 -2.98
N LYS A 56 17.53 9.11 -3.75
CA LYS A 56 17.92 7.79 -4.28
C LYS A 56 18.16 6.73 -3.19
N ASN A 57 18.71 7.12 -2.04
CA ASN A 57 18.99 6.19 -0.94
C ASN A 57 17.70 5.76 -0.26
N MET A 58 16.80 6.71 0.02
CA MET A 58 15.48 6.44 0.59
C MET A 58 14.60 5.63 -0.38
N PHE A 59 14.60 6.00 -1.66
CA PHE A 59 13.88 5.26 -2.70
C PHE A 59 14.30 3.79 -2.75
N ARG A 60 15.61 3.52 -2.62
CA ARG A 60 16.14 2.14 -2.61
C ARG A 60 15.57 1.29 -1.47
N LEU A 61 15.18 1.88 -0.35
CA LEU A 61 14.56 1.18 0.78
C LEU A 61 13.11 0.78 0.49
N ILE A 62 12.36 1.65 -0.18
CA ILE A 62 10.92 1.48 -0.38
C ILE A 62 10.53 0.96 -1.77
N LYS A 63 11.45 0.88 -2.74
CA LYS A 63 11.15 0.55 -4.14
C LYS A 63 10.47 -0.81 -4.39
N ARG A 64 10.45 -1.71 -3.39
CA ARG A 64 9.80 -3.02 -3.47
C ARG A 64 8.43 -3.05 -2.79
N CYS A 65 8.05 -1.98 -2.09
CA CYS A 65 6.76 -1.91 -1.42
C CYS A 65 5.64 -1.80 -2.45
N THR A 66 4.61 -2.62 -2.27
CA THR A 66 3.37 -2.58 -3.06
C THR A 66 2.23 -1.91 -2.29
N VAL A 67 2.46 -1.56 -1.01
CA VAL A 67 1.51 -0.86 -0.14
C VAL A 67 2.13 0.46 0.35
N ALA A 68 1.44 1.57 0.14
CA ALA A 68 1.92 2.91 0.49
C ALA A 68 2.21 3.08 1.99
N LYS A 69 1.40 2.43 2.83
CA LYS A 69 1.60 2.41 4.28
C LYS A 69 2.92 1.77 4.66
N GLU A 70 3.29 0.66 4.04
CA GLU A 70 4.57 -0.02 4.30
C GLU A 70 5.75 0.89 3.93
N ALA A 71 5.72 1.48 2.73
CA ALA A 71 6.73 2.44 2.30
C ALA A 71 6.85 3.61 3.28
N TRP A 72 5.73 4.16 3.74
CA TRP A 72 5.72 5.24 4.71
C TRP A 72 6.30 4.87 6.07
N GLU A 73 5.97 3.69 6.61
CA GLU A 73 6.54 3.25 7.90
C GLU A 73 8.05 2.97 7.81
N ILE A 74 8.55 2.47 6.68
CA ILE A 74 9.99 2.34 6.43
C ILE A 74 10.67 3.71 6.45
N LEU A 75 10.10 4.70 5.75
CA LEU A 75 10.64 6.06 5.72
C LEU A 75 10.66 6.69 7.12
N LYS A 76 9.55 6.58 7.87
CA LYS A 76 9.47 7.06 9.25
C LYS A 76 10.55 6.44 10.13
N THR A 77 10.64 5.12 10.14
CA THR A 77 11.63 4.39 10.95
C THR A 77 13.07 4.76 10.59
N THR A 78 13.32 5.03 9.30
CA THR A 78 14.65 5.41 8.83
C THR A 78 15.02 6.84 9.23
N HIS A 79 14.07 7.78 9.20
CA HIS A 79 14.29 9.18 9.59
C HIS A 79 14.34 9.38 11.11
N GLU A 80 13.53 8.65 11.86
CA GLU A 80 13.49 8.72 13.33
C GLU A 80 14.67 7.96 13.97
N GLY A 81 15.44 7.23 13.16
CA GLY A 81 16.50 6.33 13.60
C GLY A 81 15.93 5.02 14.11
N THR A 82 16.66 3.92 13.90
CA THR A 82 16.34 2.68 14.61
C THR A 82 16.45 2.96 16.10
N ALA A 83 15.35 2.83 16.83
CA ALA A 83 15.43 2.71 18.28
C ALA A 83 16.40 1.56 18.56
N LYS A 84 17.63 1.89 18.95
CA LYS A 84 18.59 0.90 19.45
C LYS A 84 17.93 0.28 20.67
N VAL A 85 17.57 -0.99 20.55
CA VAL A 85 17.26 -1.86 21.69
C VAL A 85 18.53 -2.06 22.49
#